data_AF-A0A061PI73-F1
#
_entry.id   AF-A0A061PI73-F1
#
_cell.length_a   1.000
_cell.length_b   1.000
_cell.length_c   1.000
_cell.angle_alpha   90.00
_cell.angle_beta   90.00
_cell.angle_gamma   90.00
#
_symmetry.space_group_name_H-M   'P 1'
#
loop_
_entity.id
_entity.type
_entity.pdbx_description
1 polymer ?
#
loop_
_entity_poly.entity_id
_entity_poly.type
_entity_poly.pdbx_seq_one_letter_code
_entity_poly.pdbx_strand_id
1 'polypeptide(L)'
;MAEHKRKNHIPFRLNILFVGVFILFSILILRLGYIQIVQGDSYERMLTNEEEQTANVEAPRGIMYDRNNYVLVDNDLQLALTYTNTPNNDRERYEIAHDLVEFLEIEEDDIESVNPREWKDYFLYTASIEPTGDDDEAGPLRDYVANIVSDDEASELEDDEIYQLQLDRLDDEEIMNSYSESEQQAVVIWAEMLSGYNHSPNRIATGLGEEDAHRLAEMLHHMPGTDLMRDAERIYLMANSSPNFSAASVPFRRNLLVGMLGGGTNVVIKSAFRILRINTRKCFGARRQS
;
A
#
# COMPACT_ATOMS: atom_id res chain seq x y z
N MET A 1 77.48 -47.62 25.19
CA MET A 1 76.12 -47.83 24.64
C MET A 1 75.22 -46.76 25.24
N ALA A 2 74.71 -45.84 24.44
CA ALA A 2 73.74 -44.83 24.88
C ALA A 2 72.42 -45.09 24.15
N GLU A 3 71.39 -45.42 24.92
CA GLU A 3 70.07 -45.77 24.42
C GLU A 3 69.24 -44.49 24.20
N HIS A 4 68.84 -44.23 22.95
CA HIS A 4 68.04 -43.07 22.57
C HIS A 4 66.55 -43.34 22.87
N LYS A 5 66.06 -42.79 23.99
CA LYS A 5 64.64 -42.85 24.38
C LYS A 5 63.79 -41.98 23.44
N ARG A 6 63.00 -42.60 22.55
CA ARG A 6 62.07 -41.86 21.68
C ARG A 6 60.90 -41.32 22.51
N LYS A 7 60.70 -40.00 22.49
CA LYS A 7 59.59 -39.31 23.16
C LYS A 7 58.29 -39.59 22.39
N ASN A 8 57.31 -40.19 23.06
CA ASN A 8 55.99 -40.46 22.47
C ASN A 8 55.23 -39.13 22.30
N HIS A 9 55.11 -38.66 21.06
CA HIS A 9 54.39 -37.43 20.67
C HIS A 9 52.85 -37.60 20.59
N ILE A 10 52.34 -38.79 20.85
CA ILE A 10 50.92 -39.14 20.72
C ILE A 10 50.03 -38.33 21.69
N PRO A 11 50.32 -38.20 23.01
CA PRO A 11 49.46 -37.45 23.93
C PRO A 11 49.45 -35.94 23.65
N PHE A 12 50.53 -35.38 23.10
CA PHE A 12 50.61 -33.95 22.78
C PHE A 12 49.73 -33.57 21.57
N ARG A 13 49.70 -34.41 20.53
CA ARG A 13 48.87 -34.20 19.33
C ARG A 13 47.38 -34.30 19.66
N LEU A 14 47.01 -35.22 20.55
CA LEU A 14 45.63 -35.43 20.97
C LEU A 14 45.12 -34.28 21.85
N ASN A 15 45.96 -33.75 22.75
CA ASN A 15 45.59 -32.59 23.57
C ASN A 15 45.43 -31.29 22.73
N ILE A 16 46.26 -31.09 21.71
CA ILE A 16 46.10 -29.98 20.75
C ILE A 16 44.77 -30.08 19.99
N LEU A 17 44.39 -31.28 19.54
CA LEU A 17 43.11 -31.50 18.87
C LEU A 17 41.93 -31.18 19.81
N PHE A 18 42.01 -31.65 21.05
CA PHE A 18 40.97 -31.43 22.06
C PHE A 18 40.80 -29.93 22.40
N VAL A 19 41.90 -29.19 22.56
CA VAL A 19 41.85 -27.74 22.77
C VAL A 19 41.30 -27.01 21.55
N GLY A 20 41.65 -27.44 20.33
CA GLY A 20 41.10 -26.87 19.09
C GLY A 20 39.58 -27.01 19.00
N VAL A 21 39.06 -28.20 19.31
CA VAL A 21 37.60 -28.45 19.36
C VAL A 21 36.94 -27.64 20.47
N PHE A 22 37.56 -27.54 21.64
CA PHE A 22 37.05 -26.73 22.75
C PHE A 22 36.96 -25.24 22.40
N ILE A 23 37.96 -24.69 21.71
CA ILE A 23 37.94 -23.29 21.25
C ILE A 23 36.83 -23.08 20.23
N LEU A 24 36.64 -24.00 19.29
CA LEU A 24 35.56 -23.94 18.30
C LEU A 24 34.18 -23.87 18.98
N PHE A 25 33.93 -24.77 19.95
CA PHE A 25 32.69 -24.75 20.72
C PHE A 25 32.54 -23.48 21.56
N SER A 26 33.64 -22.98 22.14
CA SER A 26 33.62 -21.74 22.91
C SER A 26 33.20 -20.54 22.05
N ILE A 27 33.68 -20.46 20.81
CA ILE A 27 33.29 -19.40 19.85
C ILE A 27 31.81 -19.51 19.51
N LEU A 28 31.28 -20.72 19.28
CA LEU A 28 29.86 -20.93 18.98
C LEU A 28 28.96 -20.50 20.16
N ILE A 29 29.33 -20.87 21.39
CA ILE A 29 28.58 -20.50 22.60
C ILE A 29 28.61 -18.98 22.80
N LEU A 30 29.77 -18.34 22.64
CA LEU A 30 29.89 -16.88 22.74
C LEU A 30 29.07 -16.16 21.67
N ARG A 31 29.07 -16.67 20.42
CA ARG A 31 28.27 -16.09 19.33
C ARG A 31 26.77 -16.23 19.60
N LEU A 32 26.33 -17.37 20.14
CA LEU A 32 24.94 -17.57 20.53
C LEU A 32 24.53 -16.64 21.67
N GLY A 33 25.39 -16.51 22.70
CA GLY A 33 25.17 -15.57 23.80
C GLY A 33 25.13 -14.11 23.35
N TYR A 34 25.97 -13.73 22.37
CA TYR A 34 25.94 -12.39 21.78
C TYR A 34 24.61 -12.10 21.06
N ILE A 35 24.14 -13.04 20.23
CA ILE A 35 22.86 -12.89 19.52
C ILE A 35 21.70 -12.78 20.52
N GLN A 36 21.72 -13.57 21.60
CA GLN A 36 20.63 -13.58 22.60
C GLN A 36 20.64 -12.38 23.56
N ILE A 37 21.81 -11.91 24.01
CA ILE A 37 21.90 -10.84 25.04
C ILE A 37 21.97 -9.44 24.40
N VAL A 38 22.64 -9.30 23.24
CA VAL A 38 22.88 -7.98 22.62
C VAL A 38 21.86 -7.71 21.53
N GLN A 39 21.52 -8.71 20.72
CA GLN A 39 20.53 -8.57 19.64
C GLN A 39 19.15 -9.12 20.01
N GLY A 40 18.98 -9.73 21.18
CA GLY A 40 17.70 -10.30 21.63
C GLY A 40 16.59 -9.27 21.59
N ASP A 41 16.80 -8.13 22.25
CA ASP A 41 15.85 -7.01 22.27
C ASP A 41 15.54 -6.47 20.86
N SER A 42 16.51 -6.48 19.94
CA SER A 42 16.25 -6.02 18.56
C SER A 42 15.40 -7.00 17.76
N TYR A 43 15.60 -8.31 17.91
CA TYR A 43 14.76 -9.32 17.26
C TYR A 43 13.37 -9.39 17.91
N GLU A 44 13.28 -9.23 19.23
CA GLU A 44 12.00 -9.15 19.94
C GLU A 44 11.21 -7.91 19.53
N ARG A 45 11.87 -6.76 19.33
CA ARG A 45 11.25 -5.56 18.77
C ARG A 45 10.81 -5.75 17.31
N MET A 46 11.60 -6.43 16.48
CA MET A 46 11.19 -6.77 15.11
C MET A 46 9.93 -7.66 15.11
N LEU A 47 9.87 -8.65 16.00
CA LEU A 47 8.70 -9.53 16.16
C LEU A 47 7.48 -8.81 16.77
N THR A 48 7.69 -7.84 17.67
CA THR A 48 6.60 -7.09 18.32
C THR A 48 6.04 -5.98 17.42
N ASN A 49 6.88 -5.42 16.53
CA ASN A 49 6.44 -4.46 15.53
C ASN A 49 5.62 -5.10 14.41
N GLU A 50 5.74 -6.42 14.22
CA GLU A 50 4.78 -7.21 13.45
C GLU A 50 3.52 -7.46 14.31
N GLU A 51 2.74 -6.41 14.54
CA GLU A 51 1.40 -6.56 15.10
C GLU A 51 0.57 -7.36 14.07
N GLU A 52 0.35 -8.66 14.33
CA GLU A 52 -0.44 -9.54 13.48
C GLU A 52 -1.92 -9.10 13.51
N GLN A 53 -2.25 -8.07 12.74
CA GLN A 53 -3.62 -7.68 12.50
C GLN A 53 -4.18 -8.55 11.39
N THR A 54 -5.19 -9.36 11.74
CA THR A 54 -5.84 -10.26 10.80
C THR A 54 -6.84 -9.50 9.95
N ALA A 55 -6.46 -9.21 8.72
CA ALA A 55 -7.36 -8.66 7.71
C ALA A 55 -8.24 -9.78 7.13
N ASN A 56 -9.55 -9.56 7.09
CA ASN A 56 -10.49 -10.49 6.48
C ASN A 56 -10.63 -10.19 4.98
N VAL A 57 -10.27 -11.14 4.12
CA VAL A 57 -10.48 -11.06 2.67
C VAL A 57 -11.86 -11.64 2.33
N GLU A 58 -12.63 -10.94 1.48
CA GLU A 58 -13.94 -11.42 1.06
C GLU A 58 -13.83 -12.67 0.17
N ALA A 59 -14.60 -13.71 0.50
CA ALA A 59 -14.66 -14.91 -0.32
C ALA A 59 -15.60 -14.73 -1.54
N PRO A 60 -15.31 -15.38 -2.68
CA PRO A 60 -16.21 -15.37 -3.83
C PRO A 60 -17.61 -15.89 -3.48
N ARG A 61 -18.64 -15.27 -4.05
CA ARG A 61 -20.04 -15.64 -3.81
C ARG A 61 -20.47 -16.80 -4.70
N GLY A 62 -21.55 -17.49 -4.33
CA GLY A 62 -22.15 -18.54 -5.17
C GLY A 62 -22.70 -18.01 -6.50
N ILE A 63 -22.50 -18.80 -7.57
CA ILE A 63 -23.07 -18.58 -8.90
C ILE A 63 -24.60 -18.71 -8.81
N MET A 64 -25.33 -17.84 -9.52
CA MET A 64 -26.80 -17.88 -9.57
C MET A 64 -27.29 -18.35 -10.93
N TYR A 65 -28.20 -19.32 -10.91
CA TYR A 65 -28.81 -19.91 -12.12
C TYR A 65 -30.30 -19.57 -12.22
N ASP A 66 -30.81 -19.44 -13.44
CA ASP A 66 -32.24 -19.41 -13.72
C ASP A 66 -32.86 -20.82 -13.61
N ARG A 67 -34.19 -20.90 -13.64
CA ARG A 67 -35.02 -22.12 -13.69
C ARG A 67 -34.60 -23.08 -14.81
N ASN A 68 -34.02 -22.57 -15.88
CA ASN A 68 -33.52 -23.34 -17.04
C ASN A 68 -32.02 -23.65 -16.95
N ASN A 69 -31.38 -23.44 -15.79
CA ASN A 69 -29.95 -23.65 -15.54
C ASN A 69 -29.00 -22.75 -16.37
N TYR A 70 -29.47 -21.57 -16.80
CA TYR A 70 -28.61 -20.54 -17.38
C TYR A 70 -27.98 -19.69 -16.28
N VAL A 71 -26.69 -19.38 -16.40
CA VAL A 71 -25.98 -18.51 -15.46
C VAL A 71 -26.53 -17.09 -15.59
N LEU A 72 -27.05 -16.56 -14.49
CA LEU A 72 -27.55 -15.18 -14.40
C LEU A 72 -26.49 -14.25 -13.79
N VAL A 73 -25.78 -14.76 -12.79
CA VAL A 73 -24.73 -14.04 -12.09
C VAL A 73 -23.56 -14.97 -11.87
N ASP A 74 -22.40 -14.52 -12.31
CA ASP A 74 -21.13 -15.23 -12.20
C ASP A 74 -20.11 -14.35 -11.46
N ASN A 75 -18.93 -14.89 -11.16
CA ASN A 75 -17.81 -14.12 -10.65
C ASN A 75 -16.66 -14.17 -11.66
N ASP A 76 -16.14 -13.01 -12.02
CA ASP A 76 -14.94 -12.86 -12.81
C ASP A 76 -13.73 -12.73 -11.87
N LEU A 77 -12.75 -13.60 -12.04
CA LEU A 77 -11.54 -13.62 -11.22
C LEU A 77 -10.50 -12.70 -11.85
N GLN A 78 -10.28 -11.55 -11.22
CA GLN A 78 -9.34 -10.54 -11.68
C GLN A 78 -8.19 -10.39 -10.68
N LEU A 79 -7.04 -9.93 -11.16
CA LEU A 79 -5.96 -9.53 -10.27
C LEU A 79 -6.26 -8.12 -9.74
N ALA A 80 -6.16 -7.97 -8.43
CA ALA A 80 -6.40 -6.73 -7.72
C ALA A 80 -5.16 -6.34 -6.93
N LEU A 81 -4.85 -5.05 -7.00
CA LEU A 81 -3.83 -4.42 -6.17
C LEU A 81 -4.45 -3.96 -4.86
N THR A 82 -3.81 -4.32 -3.76
CA THR A 82 -4.19 -3.88 -2.43
C THR A 82 -3.08 -3.10 -1.77
N TYR A 83 -3.47 -2.14 -0.93
CA TYR A 83 -2.56 -1.39 -0.10
C TYR A 83 -3.08 -1.36 1.34
N THR A 84 -2.22 -1.68 2.29
CA THR A 84 -2.51 -1.65 3.72
C THR A 84 -1.87 -0.41 4.33
N ASN A 85 -2.70 0.50 4.83
CA ASN A 85 -2.20 1.73 5.44
C ASN A 85 -1.62 1.47 6.83
N THR A 86 -0.49 2.06 7.16
CA THR A 86 0.16 2.00 8.48
C THR A 86 0.38 3.42 9.00
N PRO A 87 0.27 3.66 10.32
CA PRO A 87 0.49 4.99 10.86
C PRO A 87 1.93 5.47 10.58
N ASN A 88 2.07 6.76 10.24
CA ASN A 88 3.35 7.45 9.94
C ASN A 88 4.07 6.98 8.66
N ASN A 89 3.35 6.43 7.67
CA ASN A 89 3.94 5.95 6.42
C ASN A 89 3.79 6.94 5.24
N ASP A 90 3.56 8.23 5.52
CA ASP A 90 3.15 9.20 4.48
C ASP A 90 4.16 9.32 3.33
N ARG A 91 5.46 9.29 3.67
CA ARG A 91 6.55 9.36 2.68
C ARG A 91 6.62 8.12 1.81
N GLU A 92 6.56 6.95 2.43
CA GLU A 92 6.54 5.67 1.72
C GLU A 92 5.31 5.58 0.82
N ARG A 93 4.14 6.00 1.31
CA ARG A 93 2.89 6.03 0.54
C ARG A 93 2.99 6.93 -0.69
N TYR A 94 3.60 8.10 -0.55
CA TYR A 94 3.84 9.01 -1.67
C TYR A 94 4.75 8.38 -2.72
N GLU A 95 5.87 7.78 -2.31
CA GLU A 95 6.82 7.12 -3.23
C GLU A 95 6.17 5.94 -3.95
N ILE A 96 5.44 5.09 -3.21
CA ILE A 96 4.69 3.95 -3.79
C ILE A 96 3.67 4.45 -4.82
N ALA A 97 2.94 5.53 -4.54
CA ALA A 97 1.96 6.07 -5.48
C ALA A 97 2.61 6.48 -6.82
N HIS A 98 3.82 7.04 -6.80
CA HIS A 98 4.56 7.40 -8.02
C HIS A 98 5.08 6.18 -8.77
N ASP A 99 5.62 5.20 -8.05
CA ASP A 99 6.10 3.96 -8.67
C ASP A 99 4.96 3.17 -9.32
N LEU A 100 3.75 3.23 -8.75
CA LEU A 100 2.57 2.56 -9.29
C LEU A 100 2.06 3.16 -10.60
N VAL A 101 2.36 4.43 -10.90
CA VAL A 101 1.94 5.08 -12.16
C VAL A 101 2.47 4.34 -13.40
N GLU A 102 3.63 3.68 -13.31
CA GLU A 102 4.16 2.90 -14.45
C GLU A 102 3.29 1.67 -14.78
N PHE A 103 2.58 1.12 -13.78
CA PHE A 103 1.83 -0.13 -13.89
C PHE A 103 0.32 0.06 -14.01
N LEU A 104 -0.20 1.20 -13.55
CA LEU A 104 -1.63 1.48 -13.51
C LEU A 104 -2.01 2.52 -14.58
N GLU A 105 -2.77 2.11 -15.59
CA GLU A 105 -3.35 3.04 -16.57
C GLU A 105 -4.68 3.56 -16.00
N ILE A 106 -4.68 4.80 -15.52
CA ILE A 106 -5.85 5.48 -14.95
C ILE A 106 -6.60 6.23 -16.04
N GLU A 107 -7.93 6.09 -16.07
CA GLU A 107 -8.78 6.79 -17.03
C GLU A 107 -8.96 8.27 -16.64
N GLU A 108 -9.17 9.16 -17.61
CA GLU A 108 -9.42 10.59 -17.37
C GLU A 108 -10.63 10.81 -16.47
N ASP A 109 -11.68 9.98 -16.62
CA ASP A 109 -12.88 10.00 -15.77
C ASP A 109 -12.56 9.77 -14.28
N ASP A 110 -11.55 8.95 -13.97
CA ASP A 110 -11.12 8.68 -12.59
C ASP A 110 -10.36 9.88 -11.99
N ILE A 111 -9.62 10.62 -12.82
CA ILE A 111 -8.91 11.85 -12.45
C ILE A 111 -9.92 12.95 -12.12
N GLU A 112 -10.88 13.20 -13.02
CA GLU A 112 -11.89 14.26 -12.85
C GLU A 112 -12.80 14.03 -11.63
N SER A 113 -12.97 12.77 -11.23
CA SER A 113 -13.86 12.44 -10.12
C SER A 113 -13.20 12.65 -8.75
N VAL A 114 -11.87 12.83 -8.65
CA VAL A 114 -11.14 12.99 -7.37
C VAL A 114 -11.74 14.13 -6.56
N ASN A 115 -11.82 13.95 -5.23
CA ASN A 115 -12.39 14.99 -4.38
C ASN A 115 -11.49 16.24 -4.42
N PRO A 116 -12.04 17.45 -4.59
CA PRO A 116 -11.28 18.71 -4.49
C PRO A 116 -10.34 18.79 -3.28
N ARG A 117 -10.76 18.21 -2.15
CA ARG A 117 -9.93 18.16 -0.94
C ARG A 117 -8.68 17.29 -1.10
N GLU A 118 -8.78 16.17 -1.80
CA GLU A 118 -7.66 15.24 -1.99
C GLU A 118 -6.54 15.89 -2.82
N TRP A 119 -6.88 16.71 -3.82
CA TRP A 119 -5.92 17.53 -4.56
C TRP A 119 -5.16 18.50 -3.66
N LYS A 120 -5.88 19.21 -2.79
CA LYS A 120 -5.30 20.18 -1.85
C LYS A 120 -4.40 19.50 -0.82
N ASP A 121 -4.86 18.38 -0.26
CA ASP A 121 -4.11 17.59 0.73
C ASP A 121 -2.80 17.05 0.10
N TYR A 122 -2.85 16.56 -1.14
CA TYR A 122 -1.67 16.12 -1.88
C TYR A 122 -0.70 17.26 -2.18
N PHE A 123 -1.22 18.44 -2.56
CA PHE A 123 -0.41 19.62 -2.85
C PHE A 123 0.35 20.10 -1.61
N LEU A 124 -0.35 20.23 -0.47
CA LEU A 124 0.26 20.59 0.81
C LEU A 124 1.30 19.57 1.25
N TYR A 125 1.01 18.28 1.05
CA TYR A 125 1.97 17.23 1.34
C TYR A 125 3.23 17.36 0.48
N THR A 126 3.08 17.56 -0.83
CA THR A 126 4.20 17.74 -1.77
C THR A 126 5.08 18.93 -1.38
N ALA A 127 4.48 20.05 -0.98
CA ALA A 127 5.21 21.22 -0.49
C ALA A 127 5.97 20.93 0.82
N SER A 128 5.44 20.07 1.70
CA SER A 128 6.10 19.71 2.96
C SER A 128 7.36 18.85 2.78
N ILE A 129 7.38 18.02 1.74
CA ILE A 129 8.50 17.12 1.42
C ILE A 129 9.49 17.72 0.42
N GLU A 130 9.19 18.91 -0.11
CA GLU A 130 10.06 19.59 -1.05
C GLU A 130 11.44 19.84 -0.39
N PRO A 131 12.54 19.37 -1.00
CA PRO A 131 13.86 19.50 -0.41
C PRO A 131 14.24 20.98 -0.29
N THR A 132 14.74 21.36 0.89
CA THR A 132 15.41 22.65 1.08
C THR A 132 16.67 22.69 0.22
N GLY A 133 16.89 23.79 -0.51
CA GLY A 133 18.10 23.96 -1.31
C GLY A 133 19.38 24.02 -0.46
N ASP A 134 20.55 23.96 -1.13
CA ASP A 134 21.88 24.01 -0.48
C ASP A 134 22.09 25.27 0.39
N ASP A 135 21.34 26.34 0.11
CA ASP A 135 21.41 27.64 0.80
C ASP A 135 20.37 27.79 1.93
N ASP A 136 19.78 26.69 2.41
CA ASP A 136 18.65 26.67 3.37
C ASP A 136 17.36 27.37 2.87
N GLU A 137 17.31 27.74 1.58
CA GLU A 137 16.13 28.32 0.95
C GLU A 137 15.02 27.27 0.75
N ALA A 138 13.80 27.65 1.12
CA ALA A 138 12.61 26.87 0.82
C ALA A 138 12.44 26.76 -0.70
N GLY A 139 12.06 25.56 -1.17
CA GLY A 139 11.67 25.40 -2.57
C GLY A 139 10.44 26.25 -2.92
N PRO A 140 10.18 26.50 -4.21
CA PRO A 140 9.12 27.38 -4.66
C PRO A 140 7.72 26.94 -4.21
N LEU A 141 7.44 25.64 -4.08
CA LEU A 141 6.14 25.16 -3.60
C LEU A 141 5.99 25.40 -2.10
N ARG A 142 7.04 25.11 -1.32
CA ARG A 142 7.06 25.36 0.13
C ARG A 142 6.94 26.83 0.45
N ASP A 143 7.63 27.69 -0.30
CA ASP A 143 7.52 29.14 -0.17
C ASP A 143 6.11 29.63 -0.55
N TYR A 144 5.53 29.12 -1.63
CA TYR A 144 4.15 29.44 -2.00
C TYR A 144 3.18 29.10 -0.86
N VAL A 145 3.24 27.89 -0.31
CA VAL A 145 2.36 27.45 0.79
C VAL A 145 2.58 28.25 2.07
N ALA A 146 3.83 28.57 2.40
CA ALA A 146 4.15 29.42 3.54
C ALA A 146 3.55 30.83 3.39
N ASN A 147 3.55 31.39 2.18
CA ASN A 147 3.00 32.71 1.88
C ASN A 147 1.47 32.75 1.79
N ILE A 148 0.77 31.59 1.79
CA ILE A 148 -0.70 31.55 1.78
C ILE A 148 -1.27 32.15 3.06
N VAL A 149 -0.64 31.91 4.22
CA VAL A 149 -1.03 32.44 5.52
C VAL A 149 0.06 33.41 5.97
N SER A 150 -0.29 34.66 6.29
CA SER A 150 0.74 35.62 6.69
C SER A 150 1.33 35.26 8.05
N ASP A 151 2.59 35.64 8.28
CA ASP A 151 3.27 35.39 9.57
C ASP A 151 2.48 35.97 10.76
N ASP A 152 1.83 37.12 10.56
CA ASP A 152 0.97 37.76 11.57
C ASP A 152 -0.26 36.89 11.88
N GLU A 153 -0.95 36.38 10.85
CA GLU A 153 -2.11 35.48 11.01
C GLU A 153 -1.70 34.14 11.64
N ALA A 154 -0.57 33.56 11.22
CA ALA A 154 -0.07 32.29 11.73
C ALA A 154 0.34 32.40 13.22
N SER A 155 0.79 33.56 13.68
CA SER A 155 1.18 33.78 15.08
C SER A 155 0.00 33.82 16.06
N GLU A 156 -1.21 34.08 15.55
CA GLU A 156 -2.44 34.23 16.35
C GLU A 156 -3.30 32.96 16.38
N LEU A 157 -3.02 31.99 15.51
CA LEU A 157 -3.86 30.81 15.26
C LEU A 157 -3.18 29.51 15.72
N GLU A 158 -3.99 28.48 15.98
CA GLU A 158 -3.48 27.13 16.22
C GLU A 158 -3.13 26.41 14.89
N ASP A 159 -2.24 25.40 14.94
CA ASP A 159 -1.78 24.65 13.76
C ASP A 159 -2.95 24.09 12.92
N ASP A 160 -3.99 23.59 13.58
CA ASP A 160 -5.20 23.06 12.92
C ASP A 160 -5.96 24.16 12.16
N GLU A 161 -6.02 25.38 12.70
CA GLU A 161 -6.69 26.52 12.09
C GLU A 161 -5.90 27.07 10.90
N ILE A 162 -4.57 27.11 11.02
CA ILE A 162 -3.65 27.44 9.92
C ILE A 162 -3.88 26.48 8.75
N TYR A 163 -3.95 25.18 9.04
CA TYR A 163 -4.19 24.15 8.03
C TYR A 163 -5.56 24.30 7.35
N GLN A 164 -6.63 24.60 8.09
CA GLN A 164 -7.93 24.89 7.47
C GLN A 164 -7.88 26.12 6.55
N LEU A 165 -7.20 27.20 6.97
CA LEU A 165 -7.04 28.39 6.14
C LEU A 165 -6.25 28.11 4.85
N GLN A 166 -5.22 27.27 4.92
CA GLN A 166 -4.49 26.83 3.74
C GLN A 166 -5.42 26.09 2.77
N LEU A 167 -6.23 25.15 3.26
CA LEU A 167 -7.20 24.42 2.43
C LEU A 167 -8.26 25.34 1.80
N ASP A 168 -8.73 26.35 2.53
CA ASP A 168 -9.75 27.28 2.05
C ASP A 168 -9.21 28.24 0.97
N ARG A 169 -7.94 28.63 1.06
CA ARG A 169 -7.30 29.58 0.14
C ARG A 169 -6.74 28.92 -1.13
N LEU A 170 -6.44 27.62 -1.09
CA LEU A 170 -6.00 26.87 -2.26
C LEU A 170 -7.16 26.67 -3.26
N ASP A 171 -6.87 26.83 -4.54
CA ASP A 171 -7.81 26.51 -5.62
C ASP A 171 -7.49 25.13 -6.21
N ASP A 172 -8.46 24.22 -6.18
CA ASP A 172 -8.27 22.84 -6.65
C ASP A 172 -8.14 22.73 -8.18
N GLU A 173 -8.84 23.58 -8.94
CA GLU A 173 -8.72 23.62 -10.40
C GLU A 173 -7.32 24.10 -10.83
N GLU A 174 -6.77 25.14 -10.20
CA GLU A 174 -5.40 25.60 -10.45
C GLU A 174 -4.37 24.50 -10.16
N ILE A 175 -4.51 23.82 -9.01
CA ILE A 175 -3.63 22.71 -8.61
C ILE A 175 -3.68 21.59 -9.65
N MET A 176 -4.87 21.12 -10.02
CA MET A 176 -5.03 20.02 -10.98
C MET A 176 -4.37 20.33 -12.32
N ASN A 177 -4.54 21.57 -12.83
CA ASN A 177 -3.95 22.01 -14.09
C ASN A 177 -2.42 22.27 -14.01
N SER A 178 -1.87 22.42 -12.81
CA SER A 178 -0.43 22.61 -12.62
C SER A 178 0.39 21.32 -12.76
N TYR A 179 -0.25 20.17 -12.53
CA TYR A 179 0.39 18.85 -12.55
C TYR A 179 0.47 18.25 -13.97
N SER A 180 1.50 17.43 -14.21
CA SER A 180 1.56 16.60 -15.42
C SER A 180 0.55 15.46 -15.34
N GLU A 181 0.22 14.84 -16.49
CA GLU A 181 -0.67 13.66 -16.52
C GLU A 181 -0.20 12.55 -15.56
N SER A 182 1.11 12.28 -15.51
CA SER A 182 1.67 11.28 -14.59
C SER A 182 1.46 11.62 -13.11
N GLU A 183 1.60 12.90 -12.76
CA GLU A 183 1.37 13.37 -11.39
C GLU A 183 -0.10 13.31 -11.03
N GLN A 184 -0.99 13.67 -11.96
CA GLN A 184 -2.44 13.53 -11.75
C GLN A 184 -2.82 12.07 -11.47
N GLN A 185 -2.23 11.11 -12.18
CA GLN A 185 -2.42 9.68 -11.91
C GLN A 185 -1.88 9.29 -10.52
N ALA A 186 -0.72 9.80 -10.12
CA ALA A 186 -0.17 9.59 -8.78
C ALA A 186 -1.10 10.11 -7.69
N VAL A 187 -1.75 11.27 -7.89
CA VAL A 187 -2.74 11.82 -6.95
C VAL A 187 -3.93 10.88 -6.80
N VAL A 188 -4.46 10.36 -7.90
CA VAL A 188 -5.59 9.42 -7.87
C VAL A 188 -5.23 8.16 -7.05
N ILE A 189 -4.05 7.58 -7.31
CA ILE A 189 -3.56 6.39 -6.60
C ILE A 189 -3.36 6.72 -5.12
N TRP A 190 -2.70 7.82 -4.80
CA TRP A 190 -2.44 8.26 -3.43
C TRP A 190 -3.73 8.51 -2.65
N ALA A 191 -4.72 9.14 -3.28
CA ALA A 191 -6.04 9.39 -2.68
C ALA A 191 -6.76 8.07 -2.34
N GLU A 192 -6.72 7.08 -3.24
CA GLU A 192 -7.32 5.77 -2.99
C GLU A 192 -6.55 4.96 -1.93
N MET A 193 -5.23 5.15 -1.82
CA MET A 193 -4.45 4.58 -0.72
C MET A 193 -4.83 5.23 0.62
N LEU A 194 -5.03 6.54 0.64
CA LEU A 194 -5.39 7.31 1.84
C LEU A 194 -6.83 7.02 2.32
N SER A 195 -7.74 6.65 1.41
CA SER A 195 -9.13 6.31 1.75
C SER A 195 -9.24 5.05 2.61
N GLY A 196 -8.23 4.18 2.57
CA GLY A 196 -8.14 2.93 3.33
C GLY A 196 -8.02 3.13 4.85
N TYR A 197 -8.64 2.22 5.60
CA TYR A 197 -8.46 2.18 7.06
C TYR A 197 -7.06 1.67 7.43
N ASN A 198 -6.51 2.20 8.51
CA ASN A 198 -5.24 1.72 9.05
C ASN A 198 -5.32 0.22 9.37
N HIS A 199 -4.24 -0.49 9.01
CA HIS A 199 -4.05 -1.93 9.17
C HIS A 199 -5.08 -2.81 8.46
N SER A 200 -5.90 -2.24 7.58
CA SER A 200 -6.79 -2.98 6.71
C SER A 200 -6.31 -2.85 5.26
N PRO A 201 -6.19 -3.94 4.50
CA PRO A 201 -5.93 -3.87 3.08
C PRO A 201 -7.12 -3.18 2.41
N ASN A 202 -6.85 -2.06 1.76
CA ASN A 202 -7.77 -1.42 0.85
C ASN A 202 -7.45 -1.84 -0.59
N ARG A 203 -8.48 -1.97 -1.41
CA ARG A 203 -8.32 -2.29 -2.82
C ARG A 203 -8.13 -1.02 -3.62
N ILE A 204 -6.99 -0.89 -4.28
CA ILE A 204 -6.63 0.30 -5.05
C ILE A 204 -7.06 0.14 -6.50
N ALA A 205 -6.67 -0.98 -7.13
CA ALA A 205 -6.94 -1.22 -8.54
C ALA A 205 -7.43 -2.65 -8.80
N THR A 206 -8.23 -2.79 -9.86
CA THR A 206 -8.78 -4.08 -10.35
C THR A 206 -8.56 -4.25 -11.84
N GLY A 207 -8.54 -5.50 -12.29
CA GLY A 207 -8.46 -5.83 -13.71
C GLY A 207 -7.05 -5.70 -14.28
N LEU A 208 -6.02 -5.83 -13.44
CA LEU A 208 -4.63 -5.75 -13.88
C LEU A 208 -4.31 -6.77 -14.97
N GLY A 209 -3.63 -6.31 -16.02
CA GLY A 209 -3.08 -7.17 -17.06
C GLY A 209 -2.10 -8.17 -16.45
N GLU A 210 -2.05 -9.39 -17.00
CA GLU A 210 -1.16 -10.43 -16.48
C GLU A 210 0.32 -10.01 -16.55
N GLU A 211 0.73 -9.34 -17.64
CA GLU A 211 2.09 -8.84 -17.81
C GLU A 211 2.44 -7.78 -16.76
N ASP A 212 1.59 -6.77 -16.58
CA ASP A 212 1.80 -5.70 -15.61
C ASP A 212 1.80 -6.22 -14.17
N ALA A 213 0.91 -7.18 -13.87
CA ALA A 213 0.88 -7.82 -12.56
C ALA A 213 2.15 -8.64 -12.26
N HIS A 214 2.70 -9.35 -13.25
CA HIS A 214 3.96 -10.08 -13.06
C HIS A 214 5.14 -9.12 -12.87
N ARG A 215 5.20 -8.02 -13.63
CA ARG A 215 6.24 -6.98 -13.44
C ARG A 215 6.13 -6.31 -12.07
N LEU A 216 4.90 -5.97 -11.65
CA LEU A 216 4.64 -5.38 -10.35
C LEU A 216 4.99 -6.35 -9.22
N ALA A 217 4.70 -7.64 -9.37
CA ALA A 217 5.05 -8.69 -8.40
C ALA A 217 6.57 -8.77 -8.12
N GLU A 218 7.41 -8.47 -9.10
CA GLU A 218 8.87 -8.40 -8.90
C GLU A 218 9.29 -7.21 -8.01
N MET A 219 8.53 -6.11 -8.06
CA MET A 219 8.82 -4.88 -7.31
C MET A 219 8.11 -4.78 -5.96
N LEU A 220 7.14 -5.66 -5.65
CA LEU A 220 6.39 -5.62 -4.38
C LEU A 220 7.30 -5.62 -3.14
N HIS A 221 8.50 -6.21 -3.21
CA HIS A 221 9.46 -6.17 -2.11
C HIS A 221 9.94 -4.76 -1.75
N HIS A 222 9.89 -3.81 -2.69
CA HIS A 222 10.24 -2.41 -2.51
C HIS A 222 9.04 -1.52 -2.13
N MET A 223 7.82 -2.05 -2.14
CA MET A 223 6.58 -1.31 -1.88
C MET A 223 5.88 -1.85 -0.62
N PRO A 224 6.36 -1.51 0.59
CA PRO A 224 5.77 -2.04 1.83
C PRO A 224 4.28 -1.72 1.93
N GLY A 225 3.50 -2.69 2.41
CA GLY A 225 2.05 -2.57 2.53
C GLY A 225 1.27 -2.83 1.24
N THR A 226 1.94 -2.97 0.09
CA THR A 226 1.32 -3.28 -1.20
C THR A 226 1.34 -4.79 -1.46
N ASP A 227 0.22 -5.36 -1.92
CA ASP A 227 0.12 -6.77 -2.27
C ASP A 227 -0.81 -7.01 -3.46
N LEU A 228 -0.58 -8.11 -4.18
CA LEU A 228 -1.38 -8.56 -5.31
C LEU A 228 -2.21 -9.78 -4.91
N MET A 229 -3.54 -9.63 -4.97
CA MET A 229 -4.46 -10.71 -4.67
C MET A 229 -5.38 -11.02 -5.86
N ARG A 230 -5.91 -12.25 -5.89
CA ARG A 230 -7.01 -12.60 -6.79
C ARG A 230 -8.31 -12.16 -6.14
N ASP A 231 -9.00 -11.25 -6.80
CA ASP A 231 -10.30 -10.78 -6.38
C ASP A 231 -11.39 -11.27 -7.33
N ALA A 232 -12.60 -11.44 -6.78
CA ALA A 232 -13.75 -11.91 -7.52
C ALA A 232 -14.75 -10.77 -7.72
N GLU A 233 -14.82 -10.24 -8.93
CA GLU A 233 -15.82 -9.22 -9.28
C GLU A 233 -17.10 -9.89 -9.82
N ARG A 234 -18.25 -9.43 -9.34
CA ARG A 234 -19.53 -10.04 -9.70
C ARG A 234 -20.04 -9.53 -11.04
N ILE A 235 -20.23 -10.43 -12.00
CA ILE A 235 -20.71 -10.11 -13.35
C ILE A 235 -22.17 -10.54 -13.55
N TYR A 236 -22.96 -9.65 -14.15
CA TYR A 236 -24.39 -9.85 -14.40
C TYR A 236 -24.64 -10.04 -15.90
N LEU A 237 -24.71 -11.29 -16.34
CA LEU A 237 -24.80 -11.64 -17.76
C LEU A 237 -26.13 -11.19 -18.41
N MET A 238 -27.18 -11.00 -17.60
CA MET A 238 -28.54 -10.65 -18.06
C MET A 238 -28.96 -9.20 -17.71
N ALA A 239 -28.01 -8.32 -17.35
CA ALA A 239 -28.30 -6.96 -16.89
C ALA A 239 -29.13 -6.13 -17.89
N ASN A 240 -28.90 -6.31 -19.20
CA ASN A 240 -29.61 -5.56 -20.25
C ASN A 240 -31.05 -6.03 -20.48
N SER A 241 -31.41 -7.26 -20.12
CA SER A 241 -32.75 -7.82 -20.34
C SER A 241 -33.69 -7.65 -19.14
N SER A 242 -33.15 -7.50 -17.93
CA SER A 242 -33.93 -7.43 -16.69
C SER A 242 -33.25 -6.48 -15.67
N PRO A 243 -33.38 -5.14 -15.84
CA PRO A 243 -32.70 -4.15 -15.01
C PRO A 243 -33.08 -4.20 -13.52
N ASN A 244 -34.23 -4.80 -13.18
CA ASN A 244 -34.72 -4.94 -11.79
C ASN A 244 -34.24 -6.22 -11.09
N PHE A 245 -33.73 -7.22 -11.82
CA PHE A 245 -33.29 -8.49 -11.23
C PHE A 245 -31.81 -8.45 -10.81
N SER A 246 -31.02 -7.56 -11.41
CA SER A 246 -29.66 -7.29 -10.96
C SER A 246 -29.72 -6.55 -9.63
N ALA A 247 -29.92 -7.29 -8.54
CA ALA A 247 -29.42 -6.89 -7.24
C ALA A 247 -27.90 -6.82 -7.39
N ALA A 248 -27.40 -5.68 -7.87
CA ALA A 248 -25.98 -5.37 -7.94
C ALA A 248 -25.35 -5.76 -6.60
N SER A 249 -24.13 -6.27 -6.61
CA SER A 249 -23.30 -6.30 -5.41
C SER A 249 -23.19 -4.85 -5.00
N VAL A 250 -24.07 -4.43 -4.10
CA VAL A 250 -24.18 -3.04 -3.72
C VAL A 250 -22.88 -2.75 -2.96
N PRO A 251 -21.96 -1.91 -3.49
CA PRO A 251 -20.85 -1.44 -2.67
C PRO A 251 -21.46 -0.81 -1.43
N PHE A 252 -20.82 -1.00 -0.27
CA PHE A 252 -21.38 -0.76 1.06
C PHE A 252 -22.12 0.59 1.14
N ARG A 253 -23.44 0.58 0.90
CA ARG A 253 -24.22 1.82 0.78
C ARG A 253 -24.48 2.36 2.18
N ARG A 254 -24.12 3.62 2.38
CA ARG A 254 -24.26 4.33 3.68
C ARG A 254 -25.66 4.19 4.31
N ASN A 255 -26.69 4.12 3.49
CA ASN A 255 -28.09 4.05 3.95
C ASN A 255 -28.54 2.65 4.44
N LEU A 256 -27.80 1.59 4.08
CA LEU A 256 -28.08 0.21 4.51
C LEU A 256 -27.22 -0.23 5.69
N LEU A 257 -26.20 0.57 6.03
CA LEU A 257 -25.24 0.33 7.12
C LEU A 257 -25.90 0.02 8.46
N VAL A 258 -26.88 0.84 8.86
CA VAL A 258 -27.51 0.74 10.18
C VAL A 258 -28.23 -0.60 10.36
N GLY A 259 -28.73 -1.17 9.26
CA GLY A 259 -29.33 -2.51 9.26
C GLY A 259 -28.30 -3.64 9.27
N MET A 260 -27.14 -3.44 8.63
CA MET A 260 -26.08 -4.45 8.53
C MET A 260 -25.19 -4.52 9.78
N LEU A 261 -24.90 -3.37 10.41
CA LEU A 261 -24.06 -3.27 11.61
C LEU A 261 -24.82 -3.54 12.92
N GLY A 262 -26.12 -3.83 12.84
CA GLY A 262 -26.97 -4.08 14.00
C GLY A 262 -27.12 -2.83 14.88
N GLY A 263 -27.99 -1.91 14.47
CA GLY A 263 -28.37 -0.67 15.16
C GLY A 263 -27.78 -0.44 16.56
N GLY A 264 -26.64 0.25 16.63
CA GLY A 264 -26.02 0.55 17.92
C GLY A 264 -24.73 1.37 17.92
N THR A 265 -24.04 1.55 16.79
CA THR A 265 -22.75 2.25 16.77
C THR A 265 -22.75 3.41 15.77
N ASN A 266 -22.53 4.63 16.29
CA ASN A 266 -22.18 5.80 15.49
C ASN A 266 -20.75 5.61 14.97
N VAL A 267 -20.60 4.96 13.82
CA VAL A 267 -19.32 4.88 13.11
C VAL A 267 -19.30 6.01 12.08
N VAL A 268 -18.37 6.95 12.24
CA VAL A 268 -18.08 7.98 11.24
C VAL A 268 -17.30 7.30 10.12
N ILE A 269 -17.95 7.09 8.97
CA ILE A 269 -17.34 6.47 7.79
C ILE A 269 -17.15 7.58 6.73
N LYS A 270 -15.89 7.78 6.31
CA LYS A 270 -15.55 8.59 5.13
C LYS A 270 -16.11 7.93 3.86
N SER A 271 -16.33 8.74 2.84
CA SER A 271 -17.05 8.53 1.57
C SER A 271 -16.84 7.19 0.84
N ALA A 272 -17.73 6.93 -0.13
CA ALA A 272 -17.71 5.74 -0.98
C ALA A 272 -16.32 5.49 -1.60
N PHE A 273 -15.74 4.32 -1.33
CA PHE A 273 -14.50 3.84 -1.93
C PHE A 273 -14.60 3.84 -3.46
N ARG A 274 -13.61 4.44 -4.14
CA ARG A 274 -13.50 4.45 -5.60
C ARG A 274 -12.46 3.43 -6.00
N ILE A 275 -12.91 2.22 -6.32
CA ILE A 275 -12.01 1.21 -6.86
C ILE A 275 -11.65 1.62 -8.29
N LEU A 276 -10.36 1.83 -8.56
CA LEU A 276 -9.88 2.11 -9.91
C LEU A 276 -10.04 0.84 -10.75
N ARG A 277 -10.76 0.95 -11.86
CA ARG A 277 -10.86 -0.12 -12.85
C ARG A 277 -9.90 0.18 -13.99
N ILE A 278 -8.86 -0.63 -14.10
CA ILE A 278 -7.89 -0.45 -15.18
C ILE A 278 -8.47 -1.07 -16.45
N ASN A 279 -8.55 -0.25 -17.50
CA ASN A 279 -9.01 -0.70 -18.80
C ASN A 279 -7.83 -1.27 -19.58
N THR A 280 -7.71 -2.59 -19.61
CA THR A 280 -6.64 -3.28 -20.35
C THR A 280 -6.87 -3.23 -21.88
N ARG A 281 -6.96 -2.04 -22.49
CA ARG A 281 -7.17 -1.89 -23.95
C ARG A 281 -5.90 -2.07 -24.78
N LYS A 282 -4.70 -2.03 -24.19
CA LYS A 282 -3.44 -2.19 -24.95
C LYS A 282 -3.10 -3.63 -25.36
N CYS A 283 -3.78 -4.66 -24.86
CA CYS A 283 -3.40 -6.06 -25.15
C CYS A 283 -4.10 -6.75 -26.34
N PHE A 284 -5.03 -6.10 -27.06
CA PHE A 284 -5.71 -6.73 -28.21
C PHE A 284 -5.21 -6.25 -29.58
N GLY A 285 -3.89 -6.27 -29.76
CA GLY A 285 -3.25 -6.21 -31.07
C GLY A 285 -3.22 -7.59 -31.76
N ALA A 286 -4.26 -7.88 -32.54
CA ALA A 286 -4.26 -8.81 -33.67
C ALA A 286 -3.78 -10.26 -33.44
N ARG A 287 -4.74 -11.16 -33.13
CA ARG A 287 -4.73 -12.51 -33.70
C ARG A 287 -6.14 -13.11 -33.82
N ARG A 288 -6.96 -12.54 -34.71
CA ARG A 288 -7.98 -13.35 -35.42
C ARG A 288 -7.23 -14.21 -36.44
N GLN A 289 -7.01 -15.48 -36.12
CA GLN A 289 -6.78 -16.48 -37.16
C GLN A 289 -8.13 -17.10 -37.55
N SER A 290 -8.26 -17.23 -38.87
CA SER A 290 -9.27 -17.92 -39.66
C SER A 290 -9.62 -19.32 -39.16
#